data_AF-A0A1M4N3J9-F1
#
_entry.id   AF-A0A1M4N3J9-F1
#
_cell.length_a   1.000
_cell.length_b   1.000
_cell.length_c   1.000
_cell.angle_alpha   90.00
_cell.angle_beta   90.00
_cell.angle_gamma   90.00
#
_symmetry.space_group_name_H-M   'P 1'
#
loop_
_entity.id
_entity.type
_entity.pdbx_description
1 polymer ?
#
loop_
_entity_poly.entity_id
_entity_poly.type
_entity_poly.pdbx_seq_one_letter_code
_entity_poly.pdbx_strand_id
1 'polypeptide(L)'
;MSSAEAILLDMKNALISGNLNELSEMQSDLDSLVGLLSDTDPSELPRIQALAQQTAKLLQSAQLGIREARSLYEDIQHPGSRIVVYRADGQRCDLLIGGRTTIRA
;
A
#
# COMPACT_ATOMS: atom_id res chain seq x y z
N MET A 1 -10.28 24.27 -3.35
CA MET A 1 -9.34 23.19 -2.96
C MET A 1 -8.92 23.50 -1.54
N SER A 2 -9.57 22.83 -0.60
CA SER A 2 -9.31 23.01 0.82
C SER A 2 -8.00 22.35 1.25
N SER A 3 -7.45 22.77 2.39
CA SER A 3 -6.27 22.16 2.98
C SER A 3 -6.49 20.67 3.30
N ALA A 4 -7.72 20.27 3.66
CA ALA A 4 -8.06 18.86 3.87
C ALA A 4 -8.01 18.04 2.56
N GLU A 5 -8.46 18.61 1.45
CA GLU A 5 -8.38 17.97 0.13
C GLU A 5 -6.92 17.78 -0.32
N ALA A 6 -6.05 18.76 -0.04
CA ALA A 6 -4.63 18.69 -0.37
C ALA A 6 -3.91 17.54 0.35
N ILE A 7 -4.08 17.43 1.67
CA ILE A 7 -3.46 16.36 2.48
C ILE A 7 -3.88 14.98 1.99
N LEU A 8 -5.17 14.78 1.69
CA LEU A 8 -5.67 13.52 1.16
C LEU A 8 -5.14 13.21 -0.25
N LEU A 9 -4.91 14.23 -1.07
CA LEU A 9 -4.33 14.07 -2.40
C LEU A 9 -2.86 13.66 -2.32
N ASP A 10 -2.09 14.31 -1.44
CA ASP A 10 -0.68 14.00 -1.24
C ASP A 10 -0.51 12.58 -0.68
N MET A 11 -1.33 12.19 0.29
CA MET A 11 -1.37 10.82 0.81
C MET A 11 -1.69 9.79 -0.29
N LYS A 12 -2.68 10.09 -1.15
CA LYS A 12 -3.00 9.25 -2.30
C LYS A 12 -1.80 9.11 -3.25
N ASN A 13 -1.12 10.20 -3.55
CA ASN A 13 0.04 10.19 -4.45
C ASN A 13 1.19 9.36 -3.86
N ALA A 14 1.47 9.50 -2.56
CA ALA A 14 2.48 8.72 -1.86
C ALA A 14 2.16 7.22 -1.84
N LEU A 15 0.88 6.85 -1.67
CA LEU A 15 0.43 5.44 -1.77
C LEU A 15 0.61 4.86 -3.18
N ILE A 16 0.30 5.64 -4.23
CA ILE A 16 0.43 5.20 -5.62
C ILE A 16 1.90 5.05 -6.02
N SER A 17 2.76 5.96 -5.58
CA SER A 17 4.20 5.91 -5.86
C SER A 17 4.96 4.90 -4.99
N GLY A 18 4.32 4.36 -3.96
CA GLY A 18 4.96 3.48 -2.98
C GLY A 18 5.93 4.20 -2.06
N ASN A 19 5.83 5.53 -1.92
CA ASN A 19 6.70 6.33 -1.06
C ASN A 19 6.27 6.22 0.42
N LEU A 20 6.67 5.12 1.06
CA LEU A 20 6.33 4.84 2.46
C LEU A 20 6.95 5.83 3.45
N ASN A 21 8.09 6.45 3.10
CA ASN A 21 8.75 7.44 3.95
C ASN A 21 7.89 8.71 4.06
N GLU A 22 7.41 9.21 2.91
CA GLU A 22 6.52 10.36 2.85
C GLU A 22 5.21 10.08 3.61
N LEU A 23 4.65 8.87 3.50
CA LEU A 23 3.47 8.48 4.31
C LEU A 23 3.74 8.51 5.82
N SER A 24 4.96 8.20 6.26
CA SER A 24 5.31 8.23 7.69
C SER A 24 5.43 9.66 8.23
N GLU A 25 5.81 10.61 7.39
CA GLU A 25 5.95 12.02 7.74
C GLU A 25 4.60 12.74 7.82
N MET A 26 3.58 12.23 7.12
CA MET A 26 2.22 12.80 7.06
C MET A 26 1.38 12.62 8.34
N GLN A 27 1.88 11.94 9.38
CA GLN A 27 1.10 11.64 10.59
C GLN A 27 0.53 12.92 11.26
N SER A 28 1.33 13.99 11.36
CA SER A 28 0.90 15.27 11.94
C SER A 28 -0.16 15.98 11.10
N ASP A 29 -0.09 15.84 9.78
CA ASP A 29 -1.03 16.47 8.86
C ASP A 29 -2.39 15.76 8.92
N LEU A 30 -2.36 14.42 9.04
CA LEU A 30 -3.56 13.62 9.24
C LEU A 30 -4.27 13.92 10.56
N ASP A 31 -3.53 14.13 11.65
CA ASP A 31 -4.12 14.52 12.94
C ASP A 31 -4.80 15.90 12.87
N SER A 32 -4.32 16.77 11.98
CA SER A 32 -4.87 18.10 11.75
C SER A 32 -6.14 18.09 10.89
N LEU A 33 -6.46 16.98 10.19
CA LEU A 33 -7.62 16.90 9.28
C LEU A 33 -8.95 17.16 9.99
N VAL A 34 -9.12 16.70 11.23
CA VAL A 34 -10.38 16.89 11.97
C VAL A 34 -10.69 18.36 12.19
N GLY A 35 -9.66 19.17 12.48
CA GLY A 35 -9.78 20.63 12.58
C GLY A 35 -10.10 21.26 11.24
N LEU A 36 -9.35 20.89 10.19
CA LEU A 36 -9.52 21.45 8.84
C LEU A 36 -10.90 21.15 8.23
N LEU A 37 -11.46 19.97 8.50
CA LEU A 37 -12.80 19.60 8.03
C LEU A 37 -13.91 20.43 8.69
N SER A 38 -13.69 20.93 9.91
CA SER A 38 -14.66 21.77 10.63
C SER A 38 -14.79 23.17 10.01
N ASP A 39 -13.71 23.66 9.39
CA ASP A 39 -13.65 24.96 8.72
C ASP A 39 -13.92 24.88 7.21
N THR A 40 -14.18 23.68 6.68
CA THR A 40 -14.37 23.46 5.24
C THR A 40 -15.81 23.80 4.81
N ASP A 41 -15.94 24.41 3.63
CA ASP A 41 -17.24 24.68 3.00
C ASP A 41 -18.04 23.37 2.84
N PRO A 42 -19.29 23.29 3.33
CA PRO A 42 -20.14 22.11 3.19
C PRO A 42 -20.30 21.59 1.75
N SER A 43 -20.20 22.46 0.75
CA SER A 43 -20.29 22.09 -0.67
C SER A 43 -19.07 21.31 -1.18
N GLU A 44 -17.91 21.41 -0.51
CA GLU A 44 -16.70 20.65 -0.85
C GLU A 44 -16.65 19.26 -0.20
N LEU A 45 -17.41 19.06 0.89
CA LEU A 45 -17.42 17.80 1.66
C LEU A 45 -17.69 16.53 0.83
N PRO A 46 -18.61 16.51 -0.15
CA PRO A 46 -18.83 15.32 -0.97
C PRO A 46 -17.59 14.91 -1.78
N ARG A 47 -16.81 15.89 -2.26
CA ARG A 47 -15.58 15.63 -3.02
C ARG A 47 -14.49 15.08 -2.11
N ILE A 48 -14.33 15.69 -0.93
CA ILE A 48 -13.37 15.25 0.09
C ILE A 48 -13.70 13.83 0.57
N GLN A 49 -14.98 13.53 0.78
CA GLN A 49 -15.44 12.19 1.14
C GLN A 49 -15.08 11.15 0.06
N ALA A 50 -15.32 11.47 -1.22
CA ALA A 50 -14.96 10.59 -2.32
C ALA A 50 -13.45 10.33 -2.39
N LEU A 51 -12.63 11.37 -2.15
CA LEU A 51 -11.18 11.25 -2.11
C LEU A 51 -10.70 10.40 -0.92
N ALA A 52 -11.26 10.62 0.27
CA ALA A 52 -10.96 9.82 1.45
C ALA A 52 -11.30 8.34 1.23
N GLN A 53 -12.45 8.03 0.60
CA GLN A 53 -12.82 6.65 0.26
C GLN A 53 -11.86 5.99 -0.73
N GLN A 54 -11.40 6.72 -1.75
CA GLN A 54 -10.39 6.21 -2.69
C GLN A 54 -9.07 5.91 -1.96
N THR A 55 -8.63 6.83 -1.12
CA THR A 55 -7.38 6.72 -0.37
C THR A 55 -7.43 5.57 0.65
N ALA A 56 -8.58 5.36 1.29
CA ALA A 56 -8.79 4.21 2.17
C ALA A 56 -8.66 2.86 1.45
N LYS A 57 -9.15 2.74 0.21
CA LYS A 57 -8.96 1.53 -0.60
C LYS A 57 -7.49 1.29 -0.94
N LEU A 58 -6.74 2.35 -1.28
CA LEU A 58 -5.31 2.26 -1.55
C LEU A 58 -4.53 1.82 -0.30
N LEU A 59 -4.87 2.35 0.87
CA LEU A 59 -4.30 1.91 2.15
C LEU A 59 -4.54 0.42 2.41
N GLN A 60 -5.76 -0.06 2.20
CA GLN A 60 -6.08 -1.48 2.38
C GLN A 60 -5.24 -2.36 1.45
N SER A 61 -5.09 -1.97 0.18
CA SER A 61 -4.23 -2.67 -0.78
C SER A 61 -2.75 -2.64 -0.35
N ALA A 62 -2.26 -1.49 0.12
CA ALA A 62 -0.89 -1.36 0.63
C ALA A 62 -0.65 -2.25 1.85
N GLN A 63 -1.60 -2.31 2.80
CA GLN A 63 -1.54 -3.19 3.97
C GLN A 63 -1.51 -4.67 3.57
N LEU A 64 -2.29 -5.06 2.57
CA LEU A 64 -2.26 -6.42 2.04
C LEU A 64 -0.88 -6.73 1.45
N GLY A 65 -0.34 -5.84 0.62
CA GLY A 65 0.99 -6.00 0.02
C GLY A 65 2.11 -6.11 1.07
N ILE A 66 2.06 -5.30 2.14
CA ILE A 66 3.03 -5.39 3.25
C ILE A 66 2.92 -6.74 3.96
N ARG A 67 1.69 -7.23 4.19
CA ARG A 67 1.47 -8.54 4.81
C ARG A 67 2.02 -9.68 3.96
N GLU A 68 1.77 -9.64 2.65
CA GLU A 68 2.29 -10.63 1.70
C GLU A 68 3.82 -10.58 1.63
N ALA A 69 4.41 -9.38 1.56
CA ALA A 69 5.85 -9.20 1.58
C ALA A 69 6.49 -9.76 2.86
N ARG A 70 5.83 -9.56 4.01
CA ARG A 70 6.27 -10.14 5.29
C ARG A 70 6.19 -11.67 5.28
N SER A 71 5.10 -12.24 4.79
CA SER A 71 4.96 -13.70 4.65
C SER A 71 6.05 -14.28 3.76
N LEU A 72 6.32 -13.63 2.63
CA LEU A 72 7.37 -14.05 1.70
C LEU A 72 8.76 -13.94 2.34
N TYR A 73 9.02 -12.89 3.12
CA TYR A 73 10.26 -12.75 3.87
C TYR A 73 10.43 -13.87 4.91
N GLU A 74 9.37 -14.20 5.65
CA GLU A 74 9.36 -15.33 6.57
C GLU A 74 9.63 -16.65 5.83
N ASP A 75 9.01 -16.90 4.68
CA ASP A 75 9.27 -18.10 3.87
C ASP A 75 10.71 -18.20 3.38
N ILE A 76 11.34 -17.08 3.00
CA ILE A 76 12.75 -17.05 2.59
C ILE A 76 13.68 -17.44 3.73
N GLN A 77 13.34 -17.10 4.98
CA GLN A 77 14.18 -17.42 6.14
C GLN A 77 14.09 -18.89 6.56
N HIS A 78 13.11 -19.66 6.08
CA HIS A 78 12.90 -21.06 6.46
C HIS A 78 13.29 -22.03 5.33
N PRO A 79 14.39 -22.78 5.47
CA PRO A 79 14.75 -23.84 4.52
C PRO A 79 13.62 -24.88 4.40
N GLY A 80 13.20 -25.18 3.17
CA GLY A 80 12.10 -26.10 2.88
C GLY A 80 10.77 -25.41 2.52
N SER A 81 10.66 -24.10 2.72
CA SER A 81 9.49 -23.33 2.28
C SER A 81 9.36 -23.30 0.76
N ARG A 82 8.12 -23.27 0.26
CA ARG A 82 7.79 -23.18 -1.16
C ARG A 82 7.23 -21.80 -1.47
N ILE A 83 7.93 -21.05 -2.31
CA ILE A 83 7.51 -19.73 -2.79
C ILE A 83 6.95 -19.87 -4.19
N VAL A 84 5.75 -19.36 -4.42
CA VAL A 84 5.18 -19.28 -5.75
C VAL A 84 5.66 -18.01 -6.43
N VAL A 85 6.34 -18.15 -7.57
CA VAL A 85 6.75 -17.03 -8.43
C VAL A 85 6.11 -17.16 -9.80
N TYR A 86 5.97 -16.05 -10.50
CA TYR A 86 5.49 -16.03 -11.88
C TYR A 86 6.63 -15.59 -12.79
N ARG A 87 6.83 -16.34 -13.88
CA ARG A 87 7.77 -15.96 -14.93
C ARG A 87 7.20 -14.78 -15.74
N ALA A 88 8.05 -14.16 -16.56
CA ALA A 88 7.68 -13.03 -17.42
C ALA A 88 6.56 -13.36 -18.44
N ASP A 89 6.34 -14.64 -18.74
CA ASP A 89 5.24 -15.16 -19.57
C ASP A 89 3.96 -15.47 -18.77
N GLY A 90 3.93 -15.16 -17.47
CA GLY A 90 2.83 -15.43 -16.56
C GLY A 90 2.75 -16.88 -16.07
N GLN A 91 3.71 -17.75 -16.41
CA GLN A 91 3.70 -19.12 -15.92
C GLN A 91 4.06 -19.19 -14.43
N ARG A 92 3.23 -19.91 -13.68
CA ARG A 92 3.46 -20.21 -12.26
C ARG A 92 4.64 -21.16 -12.10
N CYS A 93 5.56 -20.84 -11.20
CA CYS A 93 6.71 -21.64 -10.80
C CYS A 93 6.77 -21.75 -9.28
N ASP A 94 6.89 -22.95 -8.75
CA ASP A 94 7.09 -23.16 -7.31
C ASP A 94 8.60 -23.28 -7.03
N LEU A 95 9.18 -22.34 -6.28
CA LEU A 95 10.56 -22.30 -5.83
C LEU A 95 10.68 -22.93 -4.44
N LEU A 96 11.59 -23.89 -4.28
CA LEU A 96 11.90 -24.48 -2.98
C LEU A 96 13.13 -23.78 -2.37
N ILE A 97 12.97 -23.16 -1.20
CA ILE A 97 14.04 -22.46 -0.51
C ILE A 97 14.99 -23.45 0.16
N GLY A 98 16.30 -23.31 -0.09
CA GLY A 98 17.32 -24.21 0.47
C GLY A 98 17.38 -25.62 -0.16
N GLY A 99 16.53 -25.92 -1.15
CA GLY A 99 16.59 -27.15 -1.93
C GLY A 99 17.45 -27.00 -3.18
N ARG A 100 17.93 -28.12 -3.75
CA ARG A 100 18.49 -28.12 -5.11
C ARG A 100 17.37 -27.77 -6.09
N THR A 101 17.39 -26.57 -6.66
CA THR A 101 16.46 -26.15 -7.71
C THR A 101 16.68 -27.01 -8.95
N THR A 102 15.87 -28.07 -9.15
CA THR A 102 15.78 -28.73 -10.45
C THR A 102 14.79 -27.95 -11.30
N ILE A 103 15.30 -27.04 -12.12
CA ILE A 103 14.52 -26.47 -13.22
C ILE A 103 14.37 -27.59 -14.23
N ARG A 104 13.18 -28.23 -14.28
CA ARG A 104 12.82 -29.06 -15.43
C ARG A 104 12.51 -28.13 -16.59
N ALA A 105 13.36 -28.21 -17.61
CA ALA A 105 13.16 -27.65 -18.94
C ALA A 105 12.01 -28.36 -19.65
#